data_AF-A0A2J8SC23-F1
#
_entry.id   AF-A0A2J8SC23-F1
#
_cell.length_a   1.000
_cell.length_b   1.000
_cell.length_c   1.000
_cell.angle_alpha   90.00
_cell.angle_beta   90.00
_cell.angle_gamma   90.00
#
_symmetry.space_group_name_H-M   'P 1'
#
loop_
_entity.id
_entity.type
_entity.pdbx_description
1 polymer ?
#
loop_
_entity_poly.entity_id
_entity_poly.type
_entity_poly.pdbx_seq_one_letter_code
_entity_poly.pdbx_strand_id
1 'polypeptide(L)'
;MAPTWGPGMVSVVGPMGLLVVLLVGGCAAEEPPRFIKEPKDQIGVSGGVASFVCQATGDPKPRVTWNKKGKKVNSQRFETIEFDESAGAVL
;
A
#
# COMPACT_ATOMS: atom_id res chain seq x y z
N MET A 1 21.29 -27.48 33.25
CA MET A 1 20.20 -27.37 32.25
C MET A 1 20.48 -26.15 31.40
N ALA A 2 21.07 -26.34 30.23
CA ALA A 2 21.32 -25.31 29.23
C ALA A 2 21.00 -25.92 27.85
N PRO A 3 20.29 -25.21 26.96
CA PRO A 3 19.95 -25.77 25.65
C PRO A 3 21.19 -25.78 24.78
N THR A 4 21.58 -26.96 24.30
CA THR A 4 22.67 -27.13 23.34
C THR A 4 22.17 -26.75 21.96
N TRP A 5 22.59 -25.61 21.42
CA TRP A 5 22.36 -25.26 20.00
C TRP A 5 23.22 -26.15 19.10
N GLY A 6 22.57 -26.96 18.27
CA GLY A 6 23.22 -27.78 17.25
C GLY A 6 23.66 -26.94 16.03
N PRO A 7 24.71 -27.38 15.31
CA PRO A 7 25.18 -26.72 14.09
C PRO A 7 24.26 -27.11 12.92
N GLY A 8 23.11 -26.45 12.78
CA GLY A 8 22.07 -26.88 11.84
C GLY A 8 21.40 -25.79 11.01
N MET A 9 21.77 -24.52 11.15
CA MET A 9 21.14 -23.42 10.39
C MET A 9 22.15 -22.35 9.98
N VAL A 10 23.20 -22.76 9.27
CA VAL A 10 23.79 -21.86 8.27
C VAL A 10 23.16 -22.25 6.95
N SER A 11 22.02 -21.63 6.66
CA SER A 11 21.27 -21.87 5.43
C SER A 11 22.19 -21.57 4.25
N VAL A 12 22.64 -22.62 3.58
CA VAL A 12 23.55 -22.59 2.44
C VAL A 12 22.80 -21.93 1.29
N VAL A 13 22.86 -20.61 1.19
CA VAL A 13 22.59 -19.92 -0.07
C VAL A 13 23.86 -20.05 -0.91
N GLY A 14 24.11 -21.28 -1.39
CA GLY A 14 25.15 -21.53 -2.39
C GLY A 14 24.83 -20.82 -3.70
N PRO A 15 25.77 -20.73 -4.65
CA PRO A 15 25.56 -20.03 -5.93
C PRO A 15 24.34 -20.56 -6.69
N MET A 16 24.00 -21.84 -6.53
CA MET A 16 22.79 -22.44 -7.09
C MET A 16 21.50 -22.00 -6.36
N GLY A 17 21.55 -21.83 -5.03
CA GLY A 17 20.42 -21.31 -4.25
C GLY A 17 20.16 -19.83 -4.53
N LEU A 18 21.23 -19.05 -4.69
CA LEU A 18 21.15 -17.65 -5.13
C LEU A 18 20.59 -17.55 -6.56
N LEU A 19 21.04 -18.43 -7.46
CA LEU A 19 20.52 -18.52 -8.83
C LEU A 19 19.04 -18.90 -8.84
N VAL A 20 18.58 -19.85 -8.02
CA VAL A 20 17.15 -20.18 -7.88
C VAL A 20 16.36 -18.99 -7.33
N VAL A 21 16.88 -18.23 -6.36
CA VAL A 21 16.24 -17.00 -5.86
C VAL A 21 16.14 -15.94 -6.96
N LEU A 22 17.16 -15.79 -7.79
CA LEU A 22 17.18 -14.83 -8.91
C LEU A 22 16.29 -15.26 -10.10
N LEU A 23 16.14 -16.56 -10.34
CA LEU A 23 15.30 -17.12 -11.40
C LEU A 23 13.81 -17.18 -11.02
N VAL A 24 13.51 -17.39 -9.72
CA VAL A 24 12.14 -17.46 -9.17
C VAL A 24 11.65 -16.10 -8.68
N GLY A 25 12.57 -15.19 -8.31
CA GLY A 25 12.30 -13.79 -8.02
C GLY A 25 12.01 -13.01 -9.30
N GLY A 26 10.84 -13.26 -9.87
CA GLY A 26 10.38 -12.66 -11.10
C GLY A 26 10.51 -11.13 -11.11
N CYS A 27 10.70 -10.61 -12.32
CA CYS A 27 10.58 -9.19 -12.63
C CYS A 27 9.19 -8.72 -12.21
N ALA A 28 9.04 -8.21 -10.99
CA ALA A 28 7.88 -7.43 -10.61
C ALA A 28 7.96 -6.16 -11.46
N ALA A 29 7.07 -6.03 -12.43
CA ALA A 29 6.92 -4.79 -13.17
C ALA A 29 6.35 -3.77 -12.18
N GLU A 30 7.23 -3.07 -11.45
CA GLU A 30 6.82 -2.06 -10.50
C GLU A 30 6.21 -0.88 -11.26
N GLU A 31 4.88 -0.77 -11.22
CA GLU A 31 4.17 0.37 -11.79
C GLU A 31 3.99 1.44 -10.70
N PRO A 32 4.56 2.64 -10.87
CA PRO A 32 4.46 3.68 -9.87
C PRO A 32 2.98 4.10 -9.67
N PRO A 33 2.61 4.56 -8.45
CA PRO A 33 1.25 4.98 -8.18
C PRO A 33 0.83 6.12 -9.11
N ARG A 34 -0.28 5.95 -9.82
CA ARG A 34 -0.93 6.98 -10.62
C ARG A 34 -2.34 7.24 -10.14
N PHE A 35 -2.77 8.51 -10.18
CA PHE A 35 -4.15 8.86 -9.89
C PHE A 35 -5.04 8.49 -11.08
N ILE A 36 -6.08 7.70 -10.82
CA ILE A 36 -7.19 7.49 -11.75
C ILE A 36 -8.18 8.64 -11.57
N LYS A 37 -8.43 9.02 -10.32
CA LYS A 37 -9.34 10.09 -9.97
C LYS A 37 -8.71 10.99 -8.92
N GLU A 38 -8.39 12.19 -9.35
CA GLU A 38 -7.91 13.25 -8.45
C GLU A 38 -9.07 13.87 -7.69
N PRO A 39 -8.88 14.17 -6.39
CA PRO A 39 -9.89 14.87 -5.63
C PRO A 39 -9.99 16.33 -6.07
N LYS A 40 -11.22 16.85 -6.08
CA LYS A 40 -11.49 18.23 -6.48
C LYS A 40 -11.78 19.10 -5.27
N ASP A 41 -11.38 20.35 -5.36
CA ASP A 41 -11.73 21.36 -4.38
C ASP A 41 -13.25 21.54 -4.32
N GLN A 42 -13.78 21.59 -3.10
CA GLN A 42 -15.20 21.80 -2.84
C GLN A 42 -15.37 22.98 -1.89
N ILE A 43 -16.25 23.90 -2.27
CA ILE A 43 -16.68 25.01 -1.40
C ILE A 43 -17.93 24.54 -0.66
N GLY A 44 -17.78 24.23 0.62
CA GLY A 44 -18.88 23.81 1.48
C GLY A 44 -19.57 25.00 2.15
N VAL A 45 -20.85 24.80 2.50
CA VAL A 45 -21.61 25.70 3.38
C VAL A 45 -21.51 25.24 4.83
N SER A 46 -21.67 26.15 5.79
CA SER A 46 -21.68 25.80 7.21
C SER A 46 -22.79 24.78 7.51
N GLY A 47 -22.46 23.69 8.20
CA GLY A 47 -23.39 22.59 8.51
C GLY A 47 -23.67 21.64 7.34
N GLY A 48 -23.11 21.89 6.15
CA GLY A 48 -23.20 20.97 5.01
C GLY A 48 -22.20 19.82 5.08
N VAL A 49 -22.35 18.87 4.14
CA VAL A 49 -21.42 17.75 3.95
C VAL A 49 -20.56 18.04 2.71
N ALA A 50 -19.25 17.87 2.84
CA ALA A 50 -18.32 17.79 1.70
C ALA A 50 -17.88 16.33 1.53
N SER A 51 -17.63 15.90 0.29
CA SER A 51 -17.13 14.55 0.03
C SER A 51 -15.99 14.54 -0.97
N PHE A 52 -14.85 14.01 -0.56
CA PHE A 52 -13.66 13.93 -1.42
C PHE A 52 -13.42 12.50 -1.83
N VAL A 53 -13.30 12.26 -3.14
CA VAL A 53 -13.03 10.94 -3.70
C VAL A 53 -11.67 10.96 -4.36
N CYS A 54 -10.81 10.03 -3.95
CA CYS A 54 -9.50 9.80 -4.57
C CYS A 54 -9.39 8.33 -4.96
N GLN A 55 -8.85 8.06 -6.15
CA GLN A 55 -8.58 6.71 -6.63
C GLN A 55 -7.18 6.67 -7.25
N ALA A 56 -6.39 5.69 -6.84
CA ALA A 56 -5.04 5.45 -7.34
C ALA A 56 -4.85 3.98 -7.73
N THR A 57 -3.96 3.73 -8.67
CA THR A 57 -3.56 2.39 -9.13
C THR A 57 -2.04 2.33 -9.29
N GLY A 58 -1.49 1.14 -9.36
CA GLY A 58 -0.06 0.84 -9.37
C GLY A 58 0.19 -0.61 -8.93
N ASP A 59 1.37 -1.12 -9.20
CA ASP A 59 1.81 -2.46 -8.81
C ASP A 59 3.14 -2.33 -8.05
N PRO A 60 3.20 -2.62 -6.74
CA PRO A 60 2.13 -3.14 -5.90
C PRO A 60 1.00 -2.14 -5.63
N LYS A 61 -0.20 -2.67 -5.38
CA LYS A 61 -1.43 -1.88 -5.16
C LYS A 61 -1.21 -0.73 -4.16
N PRO A 62 -1.53 0.53 -4.53
CA PRO A 62 -1.23 1.69 -3.68
C PRO A 62 -2.16 1.77 -2.46
N ARG A 63 -1.74 2.55 -1.47
CA ARG A 63 -2.54 2.84 -0.26
C ARG A 63 -2.94 4.31 -0.26
N VAL A 64 -4.24 4.59 -0.18
CA VAL A 64 -4.77 5.96 -0.14
C VAL A 64 -5.02 6.39 1.30
N THR A 65 -4.53 7.56 1.69
CA THR A 65 -4.76 8.14 3.02
C THR A 65 -5.08 9.63 2.93
N TRP A 66 -5.96 10.09 3.82
CA TRP A 66 -6.38 11.50 3.90
C TRP A 66 -5.72 12.20 5.08
N ASN A 67 -5.06 13.33 4.81
CA ASN A 67 -4.38 14.13 5.82
C ASN A 67 -4.91 15.57 5.82
N LYS A 68 -5.18 16.13 7.01
CA LYS A 68 -5.54 17.53 7.20
C LYS A 68 -4.44 18.21 8.02
N LYS A 69 -3.76 19.20 7.44
CA LYS A 69 -2.64 19.91 8.09
C LYS A 69 -1.56 18.96 8.62
N GLY A 70 -1.21 17.94 7.83
CA GLY A 70 -0.21 16.93 8.19
C GLY A 70 -0.65 15.86 9.19
N LYS A 71 -1.88 15.92 9.72
CA LYS A 71 -2.44 14.88 10.61
C LYS A 71 -3.40 13.98 9.85
N LYS A 72 -3.29 12.67 10.05
CA LYS A 72 -4.24 11.70 9.50
C LYS A 72 -5.66 12.05 9.95
N VAL A 73 -6.59 12.13 9.01
CA VAL A 73 -7.99 12.41 9.33
C VAL A 73 -8.58 11.18 10.01
N ASN A 74 -9.04 11.36 11.26
CA ASN A 74 -9.77 10.33 12.02
C ASN A 74 -11.27 10.65 11.97
N SER A 75 -11.88 10.50 10.79
CA SER A 75 -13.32 10.72 10.59
C SER A 75 -14.06 9.40 10.58
N GLN A 76 -15.28 9.37 11.13
CA GLN A 76 -16.19 8.20 11.06
C GLN A 76 -16.62 7.87 9.61
N ARG A 77 -16.41 8.79 8.66
CA ARG A 77 -16.81 8.67 7.24
C ARG A 77 -15.64 8.33 6.31
N PHE A 78 -14.56 7.77 6.84
CA PHE A 78 -13.47 7.26 6.01
C PHE A 78 -13.80 5.86 5.53
N GLU A 79 -14.09 5.71 4.24
CA GLU A 79 -14.29 4.40 3.61
C GLU A 79 -13.16 4.16 2.61
N THR A 80 -12.29 3.19 2.93
CA THR A 80 -11.35 2.62 1.95
C THR A 80 -12.16 1.70 1.05
N ILE A 81 -12.20 2.00 -0.24
CA ILE A 81 -12.80 1.11 -1.23
C ILE A 81 -11.67 0.39 -1.93
N GLU A 82 -11.56 -0.91 -1.68
CA GLU A 82 -10.64 -1.77 -2.40
C GLU A 82 -11.32 -2.20 -3.70
N PHE A 83 -10.84 -1.71 -4.83
CA PHE A 83 -11.20 -2.23 -6.15
C PHE A 83 -10.14 -3.27 -6.56
N ASP A 84 -10.52 -4.26 -7.37
CA ASP A 84 -9.64 -5.38 -7.73
C ASP A 84 -8.32 -4.94 -8.39
N GLU A 85 -8.28 -3.75 -9.01
CA GLU A 85 -7.08 -3.15 -9.65
C GLU A 85 -6.76 -1.71 -9.17
N SER A 86 -7.45 -1.20 -8.15
CA SER A 86 -7.21 0.16 -7.64
C SER A 86 -7.59 0.34 -6.17
N ALA A 87 -6.99 1.34 -5.51
CA ALA A 87 -7.36 1.74 -4.16
C ALA A 87 -8.10 3.08 -4.23
N GLY A 88 -9.27 3.13 -3.61
CA GLY A 88 -10.07 4.35 -3.44
C GLY A 88 -10.21 4.72 -1.96
N ALA A 89 -10.35 6.01 -1.68
CA ALA A 89 -10.79 6.47 -0.37
C ALA A 89 -11.77 7.63 -0.51
N VAL A 90 -12.83 7.60 0.30
CA VAL A 90 -13.80 8.69 0.44
C VAL A 90 -13.64 9.34 1.80
N LEU A 91 -13.62 10.67 1.83
CA LEU A 91 -13.69 11.50 3.04
C LEU A 91 -15.04 12.21 3.12
#